data_AF-A0A6A6J6C1-F1
#
_entry.id   AF-A0A6A6J6C1-F1
#
_cell.length_a   1.000
_cell.length_b   1.000
_cell.length_c   1.000
_cell.angle_alpha   90.00
_cell.angle_beta   90.00
_cell.angle_gamma   90.00
#
_symmetry.space_group_name_H-M   'P 1'
#
loop_
_entity.id
_entity.type
_entity.pdbx_description
1 polymer ?
#
loop_
_entity_poly.entity_id
_entity_poly.type
_entity_poly.pdbx_seq_one_letter_code
_entity_poly.pdbx_strand_id
1 'polypeptide(L)'
;MSENIPESIPTSADPRSKRATKKRAITPRAQLAAHVEALFAKPDREIQIPGTGQKKDLPPPPEIVANVQGSSAGAGSGEFHVYKASRRREYERLRLMDEEVKKEQEEKEFQERKAELERLDRERTEKNRLKREKLKARKMKKK
;
A
#
# COMPACT_ATOMS: atom_id res chain seq x y z
N MET A 1 3.04 -57.37 -1.61
CA MET A 1 4.20 -56.53 -1.29
C MET A 1 5.04 -56.48 -2.56
N SER A 2 4.97 -55.41 -3.35
CA SER A 2 5.77 -55.31 -4.58
C SER A 2 7.19 -54.90 -4.23
N GLU A 3 8.14 -55.74 -4.60
CA GLU A 3 9.57 -55.62 -4.32
C GLU A 3 10.20 -54.43 -5.06
N ASN A 4 11.19 -53.78 -4.43
CA ASN A 4 11.96 -52.68 -5.01
C ASN A 4 13.01 -53.24 -5.99
N ILE A 5 12.58 -53.54 -7.22
CA ILE A 5 13.45 -53.95 -8.33
C ILE A 5 13.94 -52.67 -9.03
N PRO A 6 15.21 -52.56 -9.48
CA PRO A 6 15.76 -51.36 -10.12
C PRO A 6 14.97 -50.88 -11.36
N GLU A 7 14.19 -51.75 -12.00
CA GLU A 7 13.35 -51.42 -13.15
C GLU A 7 11.97 -50.85 -12.77
N SER A 8 11.57 -50.89 -11.50
CA SER A 8 10.28 -50.41 -11.01
C SER A 8 10.38 -49.11 -10.20
N ILE A 9 11.43 -48.33 -10.39
CA ILE A 9 11.48 -46.97 -9.83
C ILE A 9 10.41 -46.16 -10.60
N PRO A 10 9.36 -45.63 -9.94
CA PRO A 10 8.39 -44.80 -10.63
C PRO A 10 9.17 -43.64 -11.29
N THR A 11 8.95 -43.41 -12.58
CA THR A 11 9.62 -42.38 -13.40
C THR A 11 9.56 -40.96 -12.81
N SER A 12 8.75 -40.74 -11.76
CA SER A 12 8.75 -39.54 -10.93
C SER A 12 9.99 -39.36 -10.04
N ALA A 13 10.76 -40.42 -9.78
CA ALA A 13 11.91 -40.43 -8.88
C ALA A 13 13.27 -40.59 -9.61
N ASP A 14 13.27 -40.68 -10.95
CA ASP A 14 14.49 -40.81 -11.75
C ASP A 14 15.20 -39.45 -11.92
N PRO A 15 16.44 -39.28 -11.43
CA PRO A 15 17.21 -38.03 -11.54
C PRO A 15 17.60 -37.66 -12.98
N ARG A 16 17.51 -38.59 -13.94
CA ARG A 16 17.74 -38.32 -15.37
C ARG A 16 16.50 -37.80 -16.08
N SER A 17 15.33 -37.90 -15.46
CA SER A 17 14.08 -37.43 -16.06
C SER A 17 14.01 -35.89 -16.02
N LYS A 18 13.98 -35.25 -17.20
CA LYS A 18 13.75 -33.80 -17.32
C LYS A 18 12.26 -33.42 -17.24
N ARG A 19 11.46 -34.22 -16.52
CA ARG A 19 10.03 -33.90 -16.36
C ARG A 19 9.93 -32.66 -15.50
N ALA A 20 9.18 -31.66 -15.96
CA ALA A 20 8.89 -30.49 -15.14
C ALA A 20 8.21 -30.94 -13.85
N THR A 21 8.96 -30.94 -12.74
CA THR A 21 8.39 -31.19 -11.42
C THR A 21 7.40 -30.07 -11.13
N LYS A 22 6.17 -30.41 -10.75
CA LYS A 22 5.19 -29.40 -10.31
C LYS A 22 5.88 -28.51 -9.27
N LYS A 23 5.98 -27.21 -9.55
CA LYS A 23 6.57 -26.23 -8.63
C LYS A 23 5.83 -26.38 -7.31
N ARG A 24 6.51 -26.86 -6.27
CA ARG A 24 5.92 -26.99 -4.94
C ARG A 24 5.56 -25.58 -4.48
N ALA A 25 4.34 -25.41 -3.95
CA ALA A 25 3.97 -24.16 -3.30
C ALA A 25 4.96 -23.92 -2.16
N ILE A 26 5.81 -22.91 -2.31
CA ILE A 26 6.85 -22.58 -1.34
C ILE A 26 6.14 -22.08 -0.08
N THR A 27 6.46 -22.66 1.08
CA THR A 27 5.92 -22.19 2.35
C THR A 27 6.39 -20.75 2.60
N PRO A 28 5.62 -19.91 3.32
CA PRO A 28 6.02 -18.52 3.58
C PRO A 28 7.44 -18.41 4.19
N ARG A 29 7.80 -19.36 5.05
CA ARG A 29 9.13 -19.46 5.64
C ARG A 29 10.21 -19.73 4.60
N ALA A 30 9.97 -20.63 3.64
CA ALA A 30 10.93 -20.94 2.60
C ALA A 30 11.09 -19.78 1.59
N GLN A 31 10.03 -19.00 1.34
CA GLN A 31 10.13 -17.77 0.54
C GLN A 31 11.01 -16.72 1.24
N LEU A 32 10.81 -16.52 2.54
CA LEU A 32 11.63 -15.60 3.33
C LEU A 32 13.09 -16.04 3.37
N ALA A 33 13.36 -17.34 3.59
CA ALA A 33 14.72 -17.88 3.56
C ALA A 33 15.40 -17.61 2.21
N ALA A 34 14.73 -17.85 1.09
CA ALA A 34 15.26 -17.56 -0.24
C ALA A 34 15.55 -16.06 -0.47
N HIS A 35 14.68 -15.16 0.01
CA HIS A 35 14.93 -13.71 -0.05
C HIS A 35 16.14 -13.31 0.79
N VAL A 36 16.27 -13.88 1.99
CA VAL A 36 17.39 -13.62 2.90
C VAL A 36 18.71 -14.13 2.31
N GLU A 37 18.72 -15.34 1.74
CA GLU A 37 19.87 -15.88 1.00
C GLU A 37 20.28 -14.98 -0.17
N ALA A 38 19.30 -14.46 -0.93
CA ALA A 38 19.56 -13.54 -2.04
C ALA A 38 20.14 -12.19 -1.58
N LEU A 39 19.72 -11.68 -0.41
CA LEU A 39 20.30 -10.47 0.20
C LEU A 39 21.73 -10.72 0.69
N PHE A 40 21.99 -11.86 1.32
CA PHE A 40 23.33 -12.22 1.81
C PHE A 40 24.35 -12.55 0.71
N ALA A 41 23.90 -12.85 -0.51
CA ALA A 41 24.81 -13.07 -1.64
C ALA A 41 25.68 -11.85 -1.97
N LYS A 42 25.24 -10.64 -1.64
CA LYS A 42 25.99 -9.38 -1.85
C LYS A 42 25.74 -8.40 -0.68
N PRO A 43 26.42 -8.59 0.46
CA PRO A 43 26.16 -7.79 1.66
C PRO A 43 26.56 -6.31 1.52
N ASP A 44 27.53 -6.00 0.65
CA ASP A 44 28.01 -4.63 0.45
C ASP A 44 27.09 -3.78 -0.45
N ARG A 45 26.04 -4.37 -1.04
CA ARG A 45 25.11 -3.64 -1.92
C ARG A 45 24.14 -2.81 -1.07
N GLU A 46 24.12 -1.51 -1.31
CA GLU A 46 23.11 -0.62 -0.71
C GLU A 46 21.68 -1.06 -1.10
N ILE A 47 20.84 -1.26 -0.08
CA ILE A 47 19.44 -1.66 -0.24
C ILE A 47 18.58 -0.39 -0.22
N GLN A 48 17.93 -0.08 -1.35
CA GLN A 48 16.94 0.98 -1.41
C GLN A 48 15.62 0.48 -0.82
N ILE A 49 15.31 0.91 0.41
CA ILE A 49 14.00 0.72 0.99
C ILE A 49 13.06 1.70 0.29
N PRO A 50 11.98 1.24 -0.38
CA PRO A 50 11.04 2.15 -1.02
C PRO A 50 10.44 3.05 0.06
N GLY A 51 10.64 4.36 -0.07
CA GLY A 51 10.00 5.35 0.78
C GLY A 51 8.48 5.36 0.58
N THR A 52 7.79 6.24 1.30
CA THR A 52 6.38 6.51 1.01
C THR A 52 6.25 6.98 -0.43
N GLY A 53 5.52 6.23 -1.26
CA GLY A 53 5.35 6.55 -2.68
C GLY A 53 4.84 7.97 -2.86
N GLN A 54 5.35 8.67 -3.89
CA GLN A 54 4.90 10.02 -4.18
C GLN A 54 3.40 10.04 -4.53
N LYS A 55 2.72 11.11 -4.12
CA LYS A 55 1.34 11.35 -4.50
C LYS A 55 1.28 11.53 -6.02
N LYS A 56 0.22 10.99 -6.64
CA LYS A 56 0.03 11.06 -8.09
C LYS A 56 -0.53 12.44 -8.43
N ASP A 57 0.35 13.40 -8.56
CA ASP A 57 -0.03 14.77 -8.90
C ASP A 57 0.02 14.95 -10.42
N LEU A 58 -0.85 15.81 -10.96
CA LEU A 58 -0.79 16.17 -12.37
C LEU A 58 0.30 17.20 -12.61
N PRO A 59 1.00 17.14 -13.75
CA PRO A 59 1.96 18.17 -14.11
C PRO A 59 1.24 19.53 -14.21
N PRO A 60 1.89 20.62 -13.76
CA PRO A 60 1.30 21.95 -13.89
C PRO A 60 1.04 22.29 -15.36
N PRO A 61 -0.02 23.07 -15.65
CA PRO A 61 -0.27 23.53 -17.00
C PRO A 61 0.92 24.38 -17.49
N PRO A 62 1.35 24.25 -18.76
CA PRO A 62 2.43 25.07 -19.29
C PRO A 62 2.03 26.55 -19.32
N GLU A 63 2.95 27.44 -18.92
CA GLU A 63 2.68 28.88 -18.83
C GLU A 63 2.50 29.53 -20.21
N ILE A 64 3.30 29.11 -21.19
CA ILE A 64 3.28 29.67 -22.55
C ILE A 64 3.00 28.56 -23.55
N VAL A 65 1.96 28.74 -24.35
CA VAL A 65 1.66 27.88 -25.49
C VAL A 65 2.14 28.59 -26.76
N ALA A 66 3.27 28.13 -27.30
CA ALA A 66 3.90 28.76 -28.46
C ALA A 66 3.15 28.54 -29.79
N ASN A 67 2.25 27.56 -29.84
CA ASN A 67 1.66 27.06 -31.09
C ASN A 67 0.20 27.52 -31.30
N VAL A 68 -0.18 28.67 -30.75
CA VAL A 68 -1.56 29.17 -30.85
C VAL A 68 -1.77 29.82 -32.22
N GLN A 69 -2.63 29.21 -33.04
CA GLN A 69 -3.06 29.77 -34.31
C GLN A 69 -4.05 30.94 -34.07
N GLY A 70 -4.10 31.91 -34.99
CA GLY A 70 -4.90 33.14 -34.82
C GLY A 70 -6.38 32.89 -34.54
N SER A 71 -7.03 33.81 -33.82
CA SER A 71 -8.40 33.63 -33.28
C SER A 71 -9.50 33.44 -34.32
N SER A 72 -9.29 33.91 -35.55
CA SER A 72 -10.22 33.76 -36.68
C SER A 72 -9.85 32.62 -37.62
N ALA A 73 -8.78 31.88 -37.32
CA ALA A 73 -8.33 30.80 -38.18
C ALA A 73 -9.21 29.56 -38.03
N GLY A 74 -9.43 28.84 -39.12
CA GLY A 74 -10.26 27.62 -39.12
C GLY A 74 -9.65 26.47 -38.33
N ALA A 75 -10.48 25.47 -38.02
CA ALA A 75 -10.04 24.26 -37.34
C ALA A 75 -9.05 23.45 -38.19
N GLY A 76 -7.82 23.28 -37.69
CA GLY A 76 -6.81 22.41 -38.29
C GLY A 76 -7.07 20.92 -37.97
N SER A 77 -6.37 20.03 -38.69
CA SER A 77 -6.49 18.58 -38.49
C SER A 77 -6.02 18.10 -37.10
N GLY A 78 -5.12 18.85 -36.46
CA GLY A 78 -4.60 18.55 -35.11
C GLY A 78 -5.47 19.06 -33.97
N GLU A 79 -6.42 19.96 -34.22
CA GLU A 79 -7.18 20.66 -33.17
C GLU A 79 -8.03 19.68 -32.33
N PHE A 80 -8.58 18.65 -32.98
CA PHE A 80 -9.31 17.59 -32.28
C PHE A 80 -8.44 16.87 -31.23
N HIS A 81 -7.17 16.60 -31.56
CA HIS A 81 -6.26 15.91 -30.65
C HIS A 81 -5.81 16.81 -29.50
N VAL A 82 -5.58 18.11 -29.79
CA VAL A 82 -5.30 19.12 -28.76
C VAL A 82 -6.46 19.18 -27.76
N TYR A 83 -7.69 19.26 -28.25
CA TYR A 83 -8.89 19.25 -27.42
C TYR A 83 -9.02 17.98 -26.58
N LYS A 84 -8.84 16.81 -27.20
CA LYS A 84 -8.92 15.51 -26.51
C LYS A 84 -7.90 15.41 -25.39
N ALA A 85 -6.66 15.85 -25.61
CA ALA A 85 -5.62 15.86 -24.60
C ALA A 85 -5.91 16.86 -23.46
N SER A 86 -6.35 18.08 -23.82
CA SER A 86 -6.72 19.12 -22.87
C SER A 86 -7.89 18.68 -21.97
N ARG A 87 -8.97 18.17 -22.57
CA ARG A 87 -10.16 17.68 -21.84
C ARG A 87 -9.81 16.53 -20.91
N ARG A 88 -8.97 15.58 -21.36
CA ARG A 88 -8.52 14.47 -20.51
C ARG A 88 -7.73 14.98 -19.31
N ARG A 89 -6.78 15.88 -19.52
CA ARG A 89 -5.99 16.49 -18.43
C ARG A 89 -6.88 17.20 -17.43
N GLU A 90 -7.88 17.95 -17.91
CA GLU A 90 -8.79 18.69 -17.05
C GLU A 90 -9.72 17.78 -16.25
N TYR A 91 -10.25 16.69 -16.85
CA TYR A 91 -11.03 15.70 -16.11
C TYR A 91 -10.21 14.96 -15.06
N GLU A 92 -8.96 14.61 -15.37
CA GLU A 92 -8.05 14.04 -14.39
C GLU A 92 -7.81 15.04 -13.24
N ARG A 93 -7.68 16.34 -13.55
CA ARG A 93 -7.47 17.40 -12.54
C ARG A 93 -8.65 17.57 -11.61
N LEU A 94 -9.86 17.70 -12.16
CA LEU A 94 -11.10 17.79 -11.37
C LEU A 94 -11.29 16.55 -10.51
N ARG A 95 -11.04 15.36 -11.08
CA ARG A 95 -11.14 14.10 -10.34
C ARG A 95 -10.18 14.04 -9.15
N LEU A 96 -8.91 14.42 -9.33
CA LEU A 96 -7.95 14.42 -8.22
C LEU A 96 -8.35 15.42 -7.13
N MET A 97 -8.78 16.62 -7.53
CA MET A 97 -9.26 17.63 -6.58
C MET A 97 -10.46 17.11 -5.77
N ASP A 98 -11.44 16.47 -6.42
CA ASP A 98 -12.60 15.89 -5.74
C ASP A 98 -12.20 14.73 -4.81
N GLU A 99 -11.25 13.87 -5.24
CA GLU A 99 -10.73 12.78 -4.42
C GLU A 99 -9.96 13.28 -3.19
N GLU A 100 -9.20 14.37 -3.32
CA GLU A 100 -8.48 15.02 -2.22
C GLU A 100 -9.45 15.63 -1.19
N VAL A 101 -10.45 16.38 -1.66
CA VAL A 101 -11.46 16.98 -0.79
C VAL A 101 -12.22 15.91 -0.01
N LYS A 102 -12.61 14.80 -0.67
CA LYS A 102 -13.27 13.68 0.00
C LYS A 102 -12.38 13.03 1.06
N LYS A 103 -11.12 12.77 0.74
CA LYS A 103 -10.15 12.20 1.70
C LYS A 103 -9.95 13.12 2.90
N GLU A 104 -9.84 14.43 2.68
CA GLU A 104 -9.67 15.40 3.75
C GLU A 104 -10.90 15.44 4.67
N GLN A 105 -12.11 15.39 4.10
CA GLN A 105 -13.35 15.32 4.87
C GLN A 105 -13.43 14.03 5.69
N GLU A 106 -13.20 12.88 5.06
CA GLU A 106 -13.19 11.57 5.73
C GLU A 106 -12.15 11.50 6.86
N GLU A 107 -10.96 12.07 6.63
CA GLU A 107 -9.89 12.12 7.62
C GLU A 107 -10.28 13.01 8.81
N LYS A 108 -10.87 14.19 8.57
CA LYS A 108 -11.39 15.06 9.64
C LYS A 108 -12.44 14.35 10.47
N GLU A 109 -13.46 13.78 9.84
CA GLU A 109 -14.51 13.03 10.52
C GLU A 109 -13.97 11.82 11.30
N PHE A 110 -12.95 11.15 10.78
CA PHE A 110 -12.30 10.05 11.47
C PHE A 110 -11.52 10.54 12.70
N GLN A 111 -10.76 11.63 12.57
CA GLN A 111 -10.00 12.21 13.66
C GLN A 111 -10.91 12.72 14.79
N GLU A 112 -12.02 13.38 14.45
CA GLU A 112 -13.03 13.83 15.41
C GLU A 112 -13.64 12.66 16.17
N ARG A 113 -14.14 11.64 15.46
CA ARG A 113 -14.70 10.42 16.07
C ARG A 113 -13.69 9.71 16.97
N LYS A 114 -12.43 9.61 16.53
CA LYS A 114 -11.36 9.00 17.32
C LYS A 114 -11.09 9.78 18.60
N ALA A 115 -11.04 11.11 18.52
CA ALA A 115 -10.82 11.98 19.67
C ALA A 115 -11.98 11.89 20.68
N GLU A 116 -13.22 11.85 20.21
CA GLU A 116 -14.40 11.65 21.07
C GLU A 116 -14.37 10.32 21.81
N LEU A 117 -14.10 9.23 21.10
CA LEU A 117 -14.00 7.90 21.70
C LEU A 117 -12.86 7.82 22.72
N GLU A 118 -11.71 8.41 22.41
CA GLU A 118 -10.58 8.48 23.33
C GLU A 118 -10.91 9.31 24.58
N ARG A 119 -11.64 10.42 24.45
CA ARG A 119 -12.10 11.20 25.61
C ARG A 119 -13.04 10.40 26.49
N LEU A 120 -14.03 9.73 25.90
CA LEU A 120 -14.97 8.89 26.67
C LEU A 120 -14.26 7.74 27.39
N ASP A 121 -13.28 7.10 26.74
CA ASP A 121 -12.51 6.02 27.35
C ASP A 121 -11.60 6.53 28.49
N ARG A 122 -10.95 7.68 28.29
CA ARG A 122 -10.17 8.35 29.35
C ARG A 122 -11.04 8.72 30.55
N GLU A 123 -12.23 9.29 30.34
CA GLU A 123 -13.14 9.62 31.43
C GLU A 123 -13.61 8.39 32.22
N ARG A 124 -13.92 7.29 31.52
CA ARG A 124 -14.28 6.02 32.17
C ARG A 124 -13.10 5.45 32.96
N THR A 125 -11.91 5.49 32.39
CA THR A 125 -10.68 5.00 33.01
C THR A 125 -10.31 5.80 34.24
N GLU A 126 -10.38 7.14 34.19
CA GLU A 126 -10.13 8.03 35.33
C GLU A 126 -11.16 7.85 36.44
N LYS A 127 -12.45 7.76 36.12
CA LYS A 127 -13.50 7.43 37.11
C LYS A 127 -13.20 6.11 37.84
N ASN A 128 -12.78 5.09 37.10
CA ASN A 128 -12.45 3.77 37.68
C ASN A 128 -11.12 3.80 38.45
N ARG A 129 -10.14 4.59 38.02
CA ARG A 129 -8.87 4.82 38.73
C ARG A 129 -9.12 5.50 40.08
N LEU A 130 -9.89 6.60 40.10
CA LEU A 130 -10.25 7.32 41.32
C LEU A 130 -10.99 6.42 42.33
N LYS A 131 -11.90 5.56 41.85
CA LYS A 131 -12.57 4.56 42.72
C LYS A 131 -11.56 3.59 43.35
N ARG A 132 -10.61 3.06 42.56
CA ARG A 132 -9.56 2.15 43.05
C ARG A 132 -8.62 2.83 44.04
N GLU A 133 -8.22 4.08 43.78
CA GLU A 133 -7.35 4.85 44.67
C GLU A 133 -8.04 5.17 46.01
N LYS A 134 -9.33 5.56 45.99
CA LYS A 134 -10.13 5.74 47.21
C LYS A 134 -10.22 4.45 48.03
N LEU A 135 -10.44 3.30 47.38
CA LEU A 135 -10.47 2.00 48.06
C LEU A 135 -9.09 1.63 48.65
N LYS A 136 -8.00 1.87 47.93
CA LYS A 136 -6.63 1.66 48.43
C LYS A 136 -6.33 2.54 49.65
N ALA A 137 -6.69 3.82 49.61
CA ALA A 137 -6.52 4.75 50.72
C ALA A 137 -7.30 4.31 51.97
N ARG A 138 -8.55 3.86 51.82
CA ARG A 138 -9.36 3.31 52.93
C ARG A 138 -8.74 2.05 53.53
N LYS A 139 -8.19 1.15 52.71
CA LYS A 139 -7.49 -0.05 53.19
C LYS A 139 -6.20 0.30 53.94
N MET A 140 -5.43 1.26 53.44
CA MET A 140 -4.21 1.73 54.13
C MET A 140 -4.51 2.39 55.47
N LYS A 141 -5.58 3.18 55.59
CA LYS A 141 -5.99 3.81 56.87
C LYS A 141 -6.53 2.83 57.91
N LYS A 142 -6.98 1.64 57.50
CA LYS A 142 -7.52 0.60 58.40
C LYS A 142 -6.42 -0.36 58.90
N LYS A 143 -5.23 -0.27 58.31
CA LYS A 143 -4.04 -1.02 58.72
C LYS A 143 -3.22 -0.15 59.66
#